data_AF-A0A0E9LVK9-F1
#
_entry.id   AF-A0A0E9LVK9-F1
#
_cell.length_a   1.000
_cell.length_b   1.000
_cell.length_c   1.000
_cell.angle_alpha   90.00
_cell.angle_beta   90.00
_cell.angle_gamma   90.00
#
_symmetry.space_group_name_H-M   'P 1'
#
loop_
_entity.id
_entity.type
_entity.pdbx_description
1 polymer ?
#
loop_
_entity_poly.entity_id
_entity_poly.type
_entity_poly.pdbx_seq_one_letter_code
_entity_poly.pdbx_strand_id
1 'polypeptide(L)'
;MNYLFFLISVVLLLTGCGLSSPKNNDTQPQVLTDERLLDTVQYYTFQYFWEGAEPNSGMARERLHIDGHYPQNDAHIVTTGGSGFGLMAIIAGIERGWIMRQEGFERLTRIVGFLEKATAFMAFGPTGWMVRRVR
;
A
#
# COMPACT_ATOMS: atom_id res chain seq x y z
N MET A 1 19.20 52.32 17.34
CA MET A 1 19.35 50.89 17.68
C MET A 1 18.35 50.40 18.74
N ASN A 2 17.95 51.21 19.73
CA ASN A 2 17.15 50.75 20.88
C ASN A 2 15.65 50.48 20.58
N TYR A 3 15.04 51.17 19.60
CA TYR A 3 13.64 50.93 19.22
C TYR A 3 13.42 49.59 18.50
N LEU A 4 14.45 49.07 17.83
CA LEU A 4 14.39 47.79 17.12
C LEU A 4 14.28 46.61 18.11
N PHE A 5 15.01 46.67 19.24
CA PHE A 5 14.88 45.68 20.32
C PHE A 5 13.53 45.73 21.03
N PHE A 6 12.97 46.94 21.21
CA PHE A 6 11.65 47.11 21.81
C PHE A 6 10.54 46.54 20.93
N LEU A 7 10.64 46.70 19.60
CA LEU A 7 9.71 46.11 18.63
C LEU A 7 9.76 44.58 18.62
N ILE A 8 10.95 43.97 18.72
CA ILE A 8 11.10 42.51 18.76
C ILE A 8 10.51 41.92 20.05
N SER A 9 10.64 42.61 21.18
CA SER A 9 10.06 42.19 22.46
C SER A 9 8.52 42.20 22.46
N VAL A 10 7.90 43.16 21.77
CA VAL A 10 6.43 43.27 21.67
C VAL A 10 5.86 42.18 20.76
N VAL A 11 6.58 41.82 19.70
CA VAL A 11 6.19 40.74 18.77
C VAL A 11 6.26 39.36 19.45
N LEU A 12 7.24 39.13 20.34
CA LEU A 12 7.35 37.87 21.09
C LEU A 12 6.24 37.66 22.13
N LEU A 13 5.65 38.75 22.65
CA LEU A 13 4.55 38.70 23.61
C LEU A 13 3.18 38.47 22.94
N LEU A 14 3.03 38.86 21.67
CA LEU A 14 1.78 38.71 20.91
C LEU A 14 1.59 37.31 20.30
N THR A 15 2.64 36.50 20.19
CA THR A 15 2.56 35.10 19.73
C THR A 15 2.33 34.09 20.87
N GLY A 16 2.16 34.57 22.11
CA GLY A 16 2.13 33.77 23.34
C GLY A 16 0.75 33.32 23.85
N CYS A 17 -0.32 33.30 23.03
CA CYS A 17 -1.61 32.79 23.50
C CYS A 17 -2.36 31.99 22.44
N GLY A 18 -2.28 30.67 22.60
CA GLY A 18 -2.98 29.68 21.79
C GLY A 18 -2.76 28.26 22.29
N LEU A 19 -2.62 28.04 23.61
CA LEU A 19 -2.79 26.69 24.17
C LEU A 19 -4.29 26.37 24.12
N SER A 20 -4.74 25.81 23.00
CA SER A 20 -5.94 24.99 22.99
C SER A 20 -5.69 23.82 23.94
N SER A 21 -6.45 23.82 25.03
CA SER A 21 -6.58 22.67 25.93
C SER A 21 -6.78 21.41 25.09
N PRO A 22 -6.06 20.30 25.33
CA PRO A 22 -6.39 19.04 24.67
C PRO A 22 -7.79 18.67 25.15
N LYS A 23 -8.80 18.89 24.32
CA LYS A 23 -10.06 18.19 24.47
C LYS A 23 -9.69 16.72 24.40
N ASN A 24 -9.73 16.05 25.54
CA ASN A 24 -9.78 14.60 25.59
C ASN A 24 -11.00 14.21 24.76
N ASN A 25 -10.77 13.92 23.49
CA ASN A 25 -11.74 13.26 22.65
C ASN A 25 -11.85 11.87 23.24
N ASP A 26 -12.78 11.74 24.17
CA ASP A 26 -13.35 10.46 24.57
C ASP A 26 -13.68 9.75 23.26
N THR A 27 -12.83 8.79 22.89
CA THR A 27 -12.88 8.14 21.58
C THR A 27 -14.02 7.15 21.65
N GLN A 28 -15.24 7.69 21.61
CA GLN A 28 -16.42 6.90 21.30
C GLN A 28 -16.14 6.25 19.95
N PRO A 29 -16.18 4.90 19.85
CA PRO A 29 -15.89 4.22 18.60
C PRO A 29 -16.86 4.77 17.55
N GLN A 30 -16.32 5.48 16.57
CA GLN A 30 -17.10 6.04 15.49
C GLN A 30 -17.61 4.85 14.67
N VAL A 31 -18.86 4.46 14.91
CA VAL A 31 -19.48 3.35 14.21
C VAL A 31 -19.60 3.74 12.73
N LEU A 32 -18.77 3.13 11.89
CA LEU A 32 -18.85 3.26 10.44
C LEU A 32 -20.17 2.66 9.96
N THR A 33 -20.77 3.26 8.94
CA THR A 33 -21.86 2.58 8.21
C THR A 33 -21.28 1.38 7.48
N ASP A 34 -22.10 0.36 7.22
CA ASP A 34 -21.65 -0.88 6.56
C ASP A 34 -20.99 -0.59 5.21
N GLU A 35 -21.50 0.37 4.43
CA GLU A 35 -20.94 0.75 3.13
C GLU A 35 -19.55 1.38 3.28
N ARG A 36 -19.38 2.26 4.29
CA ARG A 36 -18.09 2.90 4.57
C ARG A 36 -17.08 1.90 5.10
N LEU A 37 -17.52 0.95 5.93
CA LEU A 37 -16.69 -0.14 6.40
C LEU A 37 -16.22 -1.01 5.23
N LEU A 38 -17.13 -1.41 4.34
CA LEU A 38 -16.80 -2.23 3.17
C LEU A 38 -15.86 -1.51 2.20
N ASP A 39 -16.07 -0.22 1.93
CA ASP A 39 -15.18 0.55 1.06
C ASP A 39 -13.77 0.67 1.66
N THR A 40 -13.69 0.90 2.98
CA THR A 40 -12.43 0.95 3.72
C THR A 40 -11.69 -0.38 3.66
N VAL A 41 -12.38 -1.50 3.91
CA VAL A 41 -11.79 -2.85 3.85
C VAL A 41 -11.30 -3.15 2.43
N GLN A 42 -12.10 -2.83 1.41
CA GLN A 42 -11.70 -3.07 0.02
C GLN A 42 -10.48 -2.23 -0.38
N TYR A 43 -10.43 -0.95 0.02
CA TYR A 43 -9.28 -0.08 -0.24
C TYR A 43 -8.00 -0.65 0.39
N TYR A 44 -8.01 -0.97 1.69
CA TYR A 44 -6.81 -1.51 2.34
C TYR A 44 -6.43 -2.90 1.83
N THR A 45 -7.40 -3.71 1.41
CA THR A 45 -7.12 -5.00 0.75
C THR A 45 -6.46 -4.78 -0.62
N PHE A 46 -6.89 -3.77 -1.37
CA PHE A 46 -6.25 -3.39 -2.62
C PHE A 46 -4.80 -2.93 -2.40
N GLN A 47 -4.53 -2.17 -1.33
CA GLN A 47 -3.17 -1.71 -1.00
C GLN A 47 -2.17 -2.86 -0.80
N TYR A 48 -2.61 -4.05 -0.38
CA TYR A 48 -1.76 -5.25 -0.35
C TYR A 48 -1.13 -5.55 -1.72
N PHE A 49 -1.93 -5.45 -2.79
CA PHE A 49 -1.49 -5.70 -4.16
C PHE A 49 -0.85 -4.48 -4.82
N TRP A 50 -1.17 -3.28 -4.33
CA TRP A 50 -0.64 -2.04 -4.90
C TRP A 50 0.68 -1.61 -4.26
N GLU A 51 0.67 -1.29 -2.97
CA GLU A 51 1.84 -0.86 -2.18
C GLU A 51 2.64 -2.05 -1.66
N GLY A 52 1.98 -3.15 -1.31
CA GLY A 52 2.61 -4.37 -0.80
C GLY A 52 3.26 -5.25 -1.87
N ALA A 53 3.18 -4.86 -3.14
CA ALA A 53 3.77 -5.59 -4.27
C ALA A 53 5.30 -5.69 -4.15
N GLU A 54 5.85 -6.76 -4.73
CA GLU A 54 7.29 -6.88 -4.88
C GLU A 54 7.80 -5.88 -5.93
N PRO A 55 8.81 -5.03 -5.62
CA PRO A 55 9.17 -3.87 -6.44
C PRO A 55 9.74 -4.23 -7.83
N ASN A 56 10.42 -5.36 -7.99
CA ASN A 56 11.03 -5.75 -9.25
C ASN A 56 9.99 -6.31 -10.24
N SER A 57 9.20 -7.29 -9.81
CA SER A 57 8.19 -7.98 -10.62
C SER A 57 6.86 -7.23 -10.71
N GLY A 58 6.53 -6.40 -9.71
CA GLY A 58 5.20 -5.82 -9.54
C GLY A 58 4.12 -6.84 -9.13
N MET A 59 4.51 -8.09 -8.83
CA MET A 59 3.62 -9.19 -8.46
C MET A 59 3.29 -9.20 -6.96
N ALA A 60 2.26 -9.96 -6.59
CA ALA A 60 1.88 -10.16 -5.21
C ALA A 60 2.92 -11.01 -4.47
N ARG A 61 3.37 -10.54 -3.31
CA ARG A 61 4.19 -11.32 -2.38
C ARG A 61 3.38 -12.49 -1.84
N GLU A 62 4.04 -13.62 -1.59
CA GLU A 62 3.44 -14.76 -0.89
C GLU A 62 3.01 -14.37 0.53
N ARG A 63 3.84 -13.56 1.21
CA ARG A 63 3.60 -13.11 2.58
C ARG A 63 4.05 -11.66 2.74
N LEU A 64 3.29 -10.88 3.50
CA LEU A 64 3.66 -9.53 3.91
C LEU A 64 3.58 -9.43 5.43
N HIS A 65 4.74 -9.41 6.10
CA HIS A 65 4.84 -9.13 7.52
C HIS A 65 5.17 -7.64 7.74
N ILE A 66 4.29 -6.95 8.47
CA ILE A 66 4.37 -5.50 8.74
C ILE A 66 5.51 -5.18 9.73
N ASP A 67 5.84 -6.12 10.62
CA ASP A 67 6.96 -6.04 11.55
C ASP A 67 8.34 -6.17 10.85
N GLY A 68 8.35 -6.51 9.56
CA GLY A 68 9.56 -6.72 8.79
C GLY A 68 10.33 -8.00 9.14
N HIS A 69 9.79 -8.86 10.00
CA HIS A 69 10.46 -10.07 10.44
C HIS A 69 10.13 -11.25 9.53
N TYR A 70 11.10 -11.69 8.73
CA TYR A 70 10.97 -12.83 7.82
C TYR A 70 11.96 -13.94 8.23
N PRO A 71 11.54 -14.92 9.07
CA PRO A 71 12.43 -15.99 9.55
C PRO A 71 13.10 -16.78 8.42
N GLN A 72 12.47 -16.83 7.24
CA GLN A 72 12.91 -17.58 6.07
C GLN A 72 13.53 -16.69 4.99
N ASN A 73 13.73 -15.39 5.25
CA ASN A 73 14.23 -14.39 4.29
C ASN A 73 13.47 -14.40 2.96
N ASP A 74 12.15 -14.59 3.03
CA ASP A 74 11.24 -14.87 1.92
C ASP A 74 10.36 -13.67 1.51
N ALA A 75 10.63 -12.47 2.01
CA ALA A 75 9.88 -11.24 1.69
C ALA A 75 9.78 -10.91 0.19
N HIS A 76 10.76 -11.37 -0.60
CA HIS A 76 10.85 -11.15 -2.04
C HIS A 76 10.17 -12.27 -2.86
N ILE A 77 9.66 -13.31 -2.20
CA ILE A 77 9.00 -14.43 -2.88
C ILE A 77 7.60 -13.98 -3.32
N VAL A 78 7.36 -14.12 -4.61
CA VAL A 78 6.07 -13.82 -5.25
C VAL A 78 5.29 -15.09 -5.53
N THR A 79 3.97 -14.96 -5.55
CA THR A 79 3.04 -16.08 -5.73
C THR A 79 2.25 -15.91 -7.02
N THR A 80 2.24 -16.93 -7.88
CA THR A 80 1.54 -16.85 -9.17
C THR A 80 0.02 -16.86 -8.98
N GLY A 81 -0.49 -17.76 -8.14
CA GLY A 81 -1.92 -17.85 -7.84
C GLY A 81 -2.45 -16.57 -7.18
N GLY A 82 -1.78 -16.10 -6.13
CA GLY A 82 -2.17 -14.86 -5.45
C GLY A 82 -2.01 -13.60 -6.33
N SER A 83 -1.03 -13.59 -7.25
CA SER A 83 -0.90 -12.50 -8.22
C SER A 83 -2.05 -12.46 -9.23
N GLY A 84 -2.67 -13.59 -9.54
CA GLY A 84 -3.91 -13.64 -10.32
C GLY A 84 -5.03 -12.82 -9.68
N PHE A 85 -5.21 -12.94 -8.36
CA PHE A 85 -6.14 -12.10 -7.62
C PHE A 85 -5.72 -10.63 -7.59
N GLY A 86 -4.41 -10.37 -7.49
CA GLY A 86 -3.85 -9.03 -7.57
C GLY A 86 -4.14 -8.31 -8.89
N LEU A 87 -4.10 -9.01 -10.02
CA LEU A 87 -4.49 -8.45 -11.32
C LEU A 87 -5.94 -7.96 -11.31
N MET A 88 -6.85 -8.75 -10.73
CA MET A 88 -8.25 -8.37 -10.58
C MET A 88 -8.43 -7.20 -9.61
N ALA A 89 -7.65 -7.17 -8.52
CA ALA A 89 -7.65 -6.06 -7.57
C ALA A 89 -7.21 -4.74 -8.24
N ILE A 90 -6.20 -4.79 -9.13
CA ILE A 90 -5.76 -3.61 -9.90
C ILE A 90 -6.91 -3.08 -10.77
N ILE A 91 -7.64 -3.95 -11.47
CA ILE A 91 -8.79 -3.53 -12.28
C ILE A 91 -9.88 -2.90 -11.39
N ALA A 92 -10.20 -3.52 -10.26
CA ALA A 92 -11.16 -2.96 -9.31
C ALA A 92 -10.72 -1.59 -8.76
N GLY A 93 -9.42 -1.39 -8.52
CA GLY A 93 -8.86 -0.10 -8.10
C GLY A 93 -8.96 0.99 -9.16
N ILE A 94 -8.84 0.64 -10.44
CA ILE A 94 -9.06 1.58 -11.56
C ILE A 94 -10.54 1.98 -11.62
N GLU A 95 -11.45 1.00 -11.60
CA GLU A 95 -12.91 1.27 -11.68
C GLU A 95 -13.42 2.08 -10.49
N ARG A 96 -12.82 1.91 -9.31
CA ARG A 96 -13.10 2.71 -8.11
C ARG A 96 -12.38 4.06 -8.06
N GLY A 97 -11.48 4.33 -9.00
CA GLY A 97 -10.73 5.59 -9.07
C GLY A 97 -9.65 5.75 -7.98
N TRP A 98 -9.19 4.66 -7.37
CA TRP A 98 -8.07 4.70 -6.41
C TRP A 98 -6.71 4.91 -7.10
N ILE A 99 -6.62 4.47 -8.35
CA ILE A 99 -5.44 4.64 -9.22
C ILE A 99 -5.88 5.08 -10.61
N MET A 100 -5.00 5.75 -11.34
CA MET A 100 -5.24 6.09 -12.74
C MET A 100 -5.13 4.85 -13.63
N ARG A 101 -5.93 4.81 -14.70
CA ARG A 101 -5.87 3.74 -15.71
C ARG A 101 -4.46 3.55 -16.27
N GLN A 102 -3.72 4.65 -16.44
CA GLN A 102 -2.35 4.62 -16.94
C GLN A 102 -1.39 3.92 -15.96
N GLU A 103 -1.48 4.23 -14.66
CA GLU A 103 -0.66 3.59 -13.62
C GLU A 103 -0.97 2.09 -13.54
N GLY A 104 -2.25 1.73 -13.63
CA GLY A 104 -2.69 0.34 -13.72
C GLY A 104 -2.10 -0.38 -14.94
N PHE A 105 -2.16 0.25 -16.12
CA PHE A 105 -1.58 -0.30 -17.36
C PHE A 105 -0.07 -0.53 -17.24
N GLU A 106 0.67 0.42 -16.66
CA GLU A 106 2.11 0.29 -16.43
C GLU A 106 2.44 -0.86 -15.48
N ARG A 107 1.65 -1.01 -14.40
CA ARG A 107 1.81 -2.14 -13.47
C ARG A 107 1.56 -3.47 -14.16
N LEU A 108 0.47 -3.59 -14.91
CA LEU A 108 0.12 -4.81 -15.63
C LEU A 108 1.20 -5.17 -16.66
N THR A 109 1.72 -4.18 -17.37
CA THR A 109 2.81 -4.37 -18.35
C THR A 109 4.08 -4.89 -17.67
N ARG A 110 4.43 -4.37 -16.48
CA ARG A 110 5.56 -4.87 -15.69
C ARG A 110 5.38 -6.34 -15.29
N ILE A 111 4.19 -6.70 -14.80
CA ILE A 111 3.86 -8.08 -14.40
C ILE A 111 3.98 -9.03 -15.59
N VAL A 112 3.41 -8.66 -16.75
CA VAL A 112 3.50 -9.47 -17.97
C VAL A 112 4.96 -9.63 -18.41
N GLY A 113 5.72 -8.53 -18.47
CA GLY A 113 7.14 -8.58 -18.84
C GLY A 113 8.02 -9.39 -17.86
N PHE A 114 7.62 -9.50 -16.60
CA PHE A 114 8.25 -10.41 -15.65
C PHE A 114 7.87 -11.88 -15.94
N LEU A 115 6.58 -12.16 -16.14
CA LEU A 115 6.07 -13.50 -16.42
C LEU A 115 6.61 -14.08 -17.73
N GLU A 116 6.81 -13.26 -18.76
CA GLU A 116 7.44 -13.67 -20.03
C GLU A 116 8.87 -14.21 -19.84
N LYS A 117 9.59 -13.66 -18.87
CA LYS A 117 10.96 -14.08 -18.53
C LYS A 117 10.98 -15.20 -17.49
N ALA A 118 9.85 -15.42 -16.81
CA ALA A 118 9.74 -16.39 -15.76
C ALA A 118 9.75 -17.81 -16.32
N THR A 119 10.52 -18.70 -15.69
CA THR A 119 10.61 -20.09 -16.14
C THR A 119 9.30 -20.81 -15.85
N ALA A 120 8.48 -21.00 -16.88
CA ALA A 120 7.30 -21.84 -16.82
C ALA A 120 7.74 -23.31 -16.88
N PHE A 121 7.38 -24.10 -15.86
CA PHE A 121 7.53 -25.54 -15.91
C PHE A 121 6.15 -26.20 -15.83
N MET A 122 5.88 -27.12 -16.76
CA MET A 122 4.68 -27.96 -16.71
C MET A 122 4.89 -29.04 -15.65
N ALA A 123 4.46 -28.78 -14.42
CA ALA A 123 4.42 -29.79 -13.38
C ALA A 123 3.27 -30.77 -13.66
N PHE A 124 3.61 -32.05 -13.88
CA PHE A 124 2.63 -33.14 -14.05
C PHE A 124 2.07 -33.52 -12.65
N GLY A 125 1.07 -32.78 -12.16
CA GLY A 125 0.43 -32.99 -10.84
C GLY A 125 -0.89 -32.22 -10.70
N PRO A 126 -1.77 -32.57 -9.73
CA PRO A 126 -3.19 -32.21 -9.72
C PRO A 126 -3.51 -30.72 -9.49
N THR A 127 -2.53 -29.92 -9.09
CA THR A 127 -2.68 -28.47 -8.85
C THR A 127 -1.75 -27.74 -9.82
N GLY A 128 -2.28 -27.45 -11.02
CA GLY A 128 -1.52 -26.92 -12.14
C GLY A 128 -0.77 -25.60 -11.88
N TRP A 129 0.31 -25.43 -12.64
CA TRP A 129 1.17 -24.23 -12.80
C TRP A 129 1.99 -23.80 -11.58
N MET A 130 3.28 -24.17 -11.58
CA MET A 130 4.31 -23.66 -10.67
C MET A 130 5.39 -22.93 -11.47
N VAL A 131 5.55 -21.62 -11.26
CA VAL A 131 6.65 -20.82 -11.83
C VAL A 131 7.80 -20.82 -10.82
N ARG A 132 8.98 -21.31 -11.20
CA ARG A 132 10.18 -21.28 -10.35
C ARG A 132 11.09 -20.15 -10.81
N ARG A 133 11.34 -19.22 -9.88
CA ARG A 133 12.38 -18.17 -9.80
C ARG A 133 13.22 -17.94 -11.08
N VAL A 134 13.12 -16.74 -11.65
CA VAL A 134 14.18 -16.19 -12.53
C VAL A 134 15.42 -15.97 -11.67
N ARG A 135 16.53 -16.60 -12.09
CA ARG A 135 17.84 -16.47 -11.43
C ARG A 135 18.44 -15.10 -11.65
#